data_AF-A0AAV4L7X2-F1
#
_entry.id   AF-A0AAV4L7X2-F1
#
_cell.length_a   1.000
_cell.length_b   1.000
_cell.length_c   1.000
_cell.angle_alpha   90.00
_cell.angle_beta   90.00
_cell.angle_gamma   90.00
#
_symmetry.space_group_name_H-M   'P 1'
#
loop_
_entity.id
_entity.type
_entity.pdbx_description
1 polymer ?
#
loop_
_entity_poly.entity_id
_entity_poly.type
_entity_poly.pdbx_seq_one_letter_code
_entity_poly.pdbx_strand_id
1 'polypeptide(L)'
;MTEATYFMDFNDVLSPKTDLIPSGTFVKVKLSITKGGFGSDGFLSQAKTTGTLYLNTILTVCEGIFVRRKIFYKFGIQSTDPQDKWVQKSLRQLRSVLESARHILPTDMSEDAKEKRTIKSLQDFEGLEFLIKVGVELSQNPQYKSSNSLQAVVTPDWPEYPKEFASSEANWPF
;
A
#
# COMPACT_ATOMS: atom_id res chain seq x y z
N MET A 1 13.34 39.45 34.96
CA MET A 1 12.91 38.65 33.81
C MET A 1 12.30 37.39 34.38
N THR A 2 10.97 37.26 34.37
CA THR A 2 10.28 36.06 34.85
C THR A 2 10.30 35.01 33.75
N GLU A 3 10.93 33.87 33.99
CA GLU A 3 10.84 32.71 33.10
C GLU A 3 9.38 32.25 33.03
N ALA A 4 8.86 32.11 31.81
CA ALA A 4 7.57 31.49 31.58
C ALA A 4 7.73 29.98 31.74
N THR A 5 7.14 29.42 32.79
CA THR A 5 7.04 27.97 32.97
C THR A 5 6.18 27.37 31.86
N TYR A 6 6.77 26.54 31.01
CA TYR A 6 6.04 25.77 30.00
C TYR A 6 5.30 24.61 30.68
N PHE A 7 3.97 24.66 30.68
CA PHE A 7 3.11 23.60 31.20
C PHE A 7 2.45 22.84 30.04
N MET A 8 2.64 21.52 30.00
CA MET A 8 2.03 20.65 28.99
C MET A 8 1.15 19.62 29.69
N ASP A 9 -0.17 19.75 29.49
CA ASP A 9 -1.19 18.87 30.06
C ASP A 9 -1.50 17.74 29.08
N PHE A 10 -1.42 16.49 29.55
CA PHE A 10 -1.69 15.29 28.77
C PHE A 10 -2.90 14.50 29.28
N ASN A 11 -3.67 15.02 30.25
CA ASN A 11 -4.77 14.28 30.87
C ASN A 11 -5.92 13.96 29.90
N ASP A 12 -6.11 14.80 28.87
CA ASP A 12 -7.13 14.62 27.83
C ASP A 12 -6.60 13.98 26.54
N VAL A 13 -5.39 13.40 26.58
CA VAL A 13 -4.83 12.74 25.40
C VAL A 13 -5.52 11.41 25.20
N LEU A 14 -6.42 11.37 24.21
CA LEU A 14 -7.10 10.14 23.80
C LEU A 14 -6.06 9.08 23.41
N SER A 15 -6.17 7.91 24.05
CA SER A 15 -5.44 6.71 23.65
C SER A 15 -5.69 6.44 22.16
N PRO A 16 -4.64 6.10 21.37
CA PRO A 16 -4.83 5.79 19.96
C PRO A 16 -5.89 4.70 19.79
N LYS A 17 -6.90 4.91 18.95
CA LYS A 17 -7.84 3.84 18.57
C LYS A 17 -7.03 2.74 17.87
N THR A 18 -6.89 1.59 18.55
CA THR A 18 -6.08 0.46 18.07
C THR A 18 -6.85 -0.53 17.20
N ASP A 19 -8.11 -0.24 16.89
CA ASP A 19 -8.95 -1.18 16.15
C ASP A 19 -8.45 -1.37 14.71
N LEU A 20 -8.46 -2.62 14.29
CA LEU A 20 -8.12 -2.98 12.92
C LEU A 20 -9.22 -2.49 11.98
N ILE A 21 -8.81 -2.07 10.79
CA ILE A 21 -9.77 -1.94 9.69
C ILE A 21 -10.33 -3.36 9.43
N PRO A 22 -11.66 -3.56 9.38
CA PRO A 22 -12.23 -4.88 9.16
C PRO A 22 -11.72 -5.49 7.85
N SER A 23 -11.43 -6.80 7.88
CA SER A 23 -11.06 -7.54 6.66
C SER A 23 -12.19 -7.46 5.63
N GLY A 24 -11.84 -7.30 4.36
CA GLY A 24 -12.78 -7.10 3.26
C GLY A 24 -13.18 -5.65 3.01
N THR A 25 -12.79 -4.70 3.87
CA THR A 25 -13.08 -3.27 3.68
C THR A 25 -12.33 -2.72 2.47
N PHE A 26 -13.01 -1.96 1.63
CA PHE A 26 -12.40 -1.20 0.55
C PHE A 26 -11.95 0.19 1.02
N VAL A 27 -10.73 0.57 0.68
CA VAL A 27 -10.19 1.89 1.01
C VAL A 27 -9.31 2.41 -0.13
N LYS A 28 -9.33 3.72 -0.34
CA LYS A 28 -8.33 4.44 -1.15
C LYS A 28 -7.08 4.68 -0.31
N VAL A 29 -5.92 4.33 -0.85
CA VAL A 29 -4.63 4.49 -0.17
C VAL A 29 -3.64 5.24 -1.04
N LYS A 30 -2.71 5.93 -0.39
CA LYS A 30 -1.49 6.47 -0.98
C LYS A 30 -0.29 5.63 -0.56
N LEU A 31 0.53 5.20 -1.52
CA LEU A 31 1.74 4.43 -1.24
C LEU A 31 2.93 5.33 -0.96
N SER A 32 3.69 4.99 0.07
CA SER A 32 5.03 5.52 0.31
C SER A 32 6.04 4.41 0.48
N ILE A 33 7.26 4.61 -0.03
CA ILE A 33 8.36 3.68 -0.01
C ILE A 33 9.26 3.98 1.18
N THR A 34 9.56 2.95 1.96
CA THR A 34 10.62 3.00 2.97
C THR A 34 11.90 2.48 2.35
N LYS A 35 12.89 3.38 2.14
CA LYS A 35 14.19 3.03 1.56
C LYS A 35 14.90 1.96 2.39
N GLY A 36 15.38 0.92 1.71
CA GLY A 36 16.09 -0.19 2.34
C GLY A 36 17.61 -0.20 2.15
N GLY A 37 18.15 0.60 1.23
CA GLY A 37 19.58 0.70 0.96
C GLY A 37 20.16 -0.36 0.01
N PHE A 38 19.33 -1.18 -0.64
CA PHE A 38 19.73 -2.17 -1.65
C PHE A 38 19.21 -1.81 -3.04
N GLY A 39 19.81 -2.41 -4.07
CA GLY A 39 19.54 -2.11 -5.48
C GLY A 39 20.31 -0.89 -5.97
N SER A 40 20.33 -0.67 -7.29
CA SER A 40 21.01 0.47 -7.90
C SER A 40 20.41 1.83 -7.51
N ASP A 41 19.13 1.84 -7.12
CA ASP A 41 18.37 3.02 -6.71
C ASP A 41 18.16 3.12 -5.19
N GLY A 42 18.62 2.13 -4.42
CA GLY A 42 18.60 2.14 -2.95
C GLY A 42 17.22 1.94 -2.31
N PHE A 43 16.17 1.66 -3.08
CA PHE A 43 14.82 1.50 -2.54
C PHE A 43 14.59 0.14 -1.89
N LEU A 44 15.31 -0.90 -2.33
CA LEU A 44 15.06 -2.27 -1.91
C LEU A 44 15.64 -2.56 -0.53
N SER A 45 15.02 -3.51 0.15
CA SER A 45 15.58 -4.23 1.30
C SER A 45 15.88 -5.66 0.90
N GLN A 46 16.82 -6.30 1.59
CA GLN A 46 17.14 -7.71 1.40
C GLN A 46 16.72 -8.55 2.61
N ALA A 47 16.10 -9.70 2.36
CA ALA A 47 15.77 -10.66 3.40
C ALA A 47 17.04 -11.38 3.87
N LYS A 48 17.30 -11.38 5.18
CA LYS A 48 18.55 -11.94 5.75
C LYS A 48 18.71 -13.44 5.49
N THR A 49 17.61 -14.18 5.45
CA THR A 49 17.61 -15.65 5.35
C THR A 49 17.61 -16.13 3.91
N THR A 50 16.78 -15.55 3.04
CA THR A 50 16.59 -16.01 1.66
C THR A 50 17.37 -15.20 0.63
N GLY A 51 17.88 -14.02 1.00
CA GLY A 51 18.49 -13.08 0.07
C GLY A 51 17.50 -12.37 -0.87
N THR A 52 16.19 -12.64 -0.75
CA THR A 52 15.14 -12.02 -1.57
C THR A 52 15.13 -10.51 -1.40
N LEU A 53 15.08 -9.77 -2.50
CA LEU A 53 14.92 -8.33 -2.55
C LEU A 53 13.44 -7.96 -2.58
N TYR A 54 13.07 -6.96 -1.79
CA TYR A 54 11.70 -6.51 -1.65
C TYR A 54 11.59 -5.01 -1.36
N LEU A 55 10.44 -4.45 -1.71
CA LEU A 55 10.08 -3.07 -1.42
C LEU A 55 9.32 -3.01 -0.08
N ASN A 56 9.80 -2.21 0.86
CA ASN A 56 9.03 -1.87 2.06
C ASN A 56 8.13 -0.69 1.75
N THR A 57 6.83 -0.82 2.04
CA THR A 57 5.85 0.22 1.74
C THR A 57 4.93 0.51 2.92
N ILE A 58 4.41 1.73 2.94
CA ILE A 58 3.35 2.19 3.81
C ILE A 58 2.19 2.62 2.92
N LEU A 59 1.04 1.96 3.06
CA LEU A 59 -0.20 2.33 2.41
C LEU A 59 -1.02 3.15 3.41
N THR A 60 -1.17 4.45 3.15
CA THR A 60 -1.90 5.36 4.04
C THR A 60 -3.28 5.61 3.48
N VAL A 61 -4.33 5.32 4.25
CA VAL A 61 -5.72 5.56 3.83
C VAL A 61 -5.96 7.06 3.62
N CYS A 62 -6.47 7.42 2.44
CA CYS A 62 -6.64 8.82 2.01
C CYS A 62 -7.91 9.48 2.55
N GLU A 63 -8.99 8.71 2.74
CA GLU A 63 -10.31 9.26 3.04
C GLU A 63 -11.22 8.27 3.82
N GLY A 64 -12.42 8.73 4.17
CA GLY A 64 -13.41 7.94 4.92
C GLY A 64 -13.08 7.78 6.41
N ILE A 65 -13.80 6.87 7.07
CA ILE A 65 -13.72 6.68 8.53
C ILE A 65 -12.35 6.15 9.01
N PHE A 66 -11.55 5.61 8.10
CA PHE A 66 -10.22 5.05 8.36
C PHE A 66 -9.09 5.95 7.85
N VAL A 67 -9.37 7.20 7.50
CA VAL A 67 -8.36 8.16 7.00
C VAL A 67 -7.11 8.23 7.90
N ARG A 68 -5.94 8.35 7.28
CA ARG A 68 -4.60 8.36 7.92
C ARG A 68 -4.17 7.06 8.59
N ARG A 69 -4.98 5.99 8.58
CA ARG A 69 -4.52 4.66 9.01
C ARG A 69 -3.43 4.15 8.08
N LYS A 70 -2.41 3.51 8.66
CA LYS A 70 -1.25 2.99 7.93
C LYS A 70 -1.32 1.47 7.87
N ILE A 71 -1.12 0.93 6.68
CA ILE A 71 -0.98 -0.50 6.41
C ILE A 71 0.43 -0.72 5.90
N PHE A 72 1.23 -1.47 6.64
CA PHE A 72 2.60 -1.79 6.23
C PHE A 72 2.56 -3.02 5.34
N TYR A 73 3.20 -2.95 4.17
CA TYR A 73 3.21 -4.07 3.23
C TYR A 73 4.55 -4.21 2.52
N LYS A 74 4.90 -5.46 2.19
CA LYS A 74 6.14 -5.80 1.48
C LYS A 74 5.79 -6.40 0.13
N PHE A 75 6.36 -5.84 -0.93
CA PHE A 75 6.29 -6.41 -2.26
C PHE A 75 7.63 -7.09 -2.58
N GLY A 76 7.62 -8.41 -2.78
CA GLY A 76 8.77 -9.13 -3.32
C GLY A 76 9.09 -8.66 -4.75
N ILE A 77 10.35 -8.36 -5.03
CA ILE A 77 10.80 -7.83 -6.32
C ILE A 77 11.65 -8.85 -7.06
N GLN A 78 12.58 -9.49 -6.36
CA GLN A 78 13.52 -10.44 -6.97
C GLN A 78 14.01 -11.45 -5.95
N SER A 79 14.10 -12.71 -6.34
CA SER A 79 14.62 -13.83 -5.57
C SER A 79 15.66 -14.60 -6.39
N THR A 80 16.44 -15.44 -5.71
CA THR A 80 17.32 -16.42 -6.36
C THR A 80 16.54 -17.61 -6.94
N ASP A 81 15.37 -17.91 -6.39
CA ASP A 81 14.43 -18.90 -6.91
C ASP A 81 13.47 -18.25 -7.93
N PRO A 82 13.54 -18.61 -9.23
CA PRO A 82 12.62 -18.10 -10.26
C PRO A 82 11.14 -18.47 -10.02
N GLN A 83 10.89 -19.50 -9.21
CA GLN A 83 9.54 -19.98 -8.88
C GLN A 83 9.01 -19.43 -7.55
N ASP A 84 9.67 -18.42 -6.97
CA ASP A 84 9.23 -17.78 -5.74
C ASP A 84 7.81 -17.20 -5.91
N LYS A 85 6.84 -17.91 -5.32
CA LYS A 85 5.41 -17.57 -5.41
C LYS A 85 5.11 -16.21 -4.80
N TRP A 86 5.87 -15.77 -3.79
CA TRP A 86 5.67 -14.47 -3.15
C TRP A 86 6.13 -13.33 -4.05
N VAL A 87 7.29 -13.47 -4.70
CA VAL A 87 7.77 -12.50 -5.71
C VAL A 87 6.78 -12.43 -6.87
N GLN A 88 6.37 -13.56 -7.44
CA GLN A 88 5.41 -13.58 -8.55
C GLN A 88 4.05 -12.95 -8.16
N LYS A 89 3.55 -13.21 -6.94
CA LYS A 89 2.34 -12.57 -6.42
C LYS A 89 2.53 -11.05 -6.31
N SER A 90 3.66 -10.63 -5.76
CA SER A 90 3.97 -9.22 -5.53
C SER A 90 4.08 -8.44 -6.84
N LEU A 91 4.72 -9.00 -7.87
CA LEU A 91 4.81 -8.38 -9.19
C LEU A 91 3.43 -8.23 -9.85
N ARG A 92 2.54 -9.23 -9.70
CA ARG A 92 1.14 -9.09 -10.15
C ARG A 92 0.41 -7.98 -9.39
N GLN A 93 0.60 -7.87 -8.08
CA GLN A 93 -0.01 -6.80 -7.29
C GLN A 93 0.52 -5.42 -7.68
N LEU A 94 1.83 -5.27 -7.93
CA LEU A 94 2.41 -4.01 -8.39
C LEU A 94 1.89 -3.60 -9.77
N ARG A 95 1.70 -4.56 -10.68
CA ARG A 95 0.98 -4.30 -11.93
C ARG A 95 -0.43 -3.78 -11.65
N SER A 96 -1.18 -4.43 -10.76
CA SER A 96 -2.52 -3.98 -10.36
C SER A 96 -2.53 -2.61 -9.68
N VAL A 97 -1.46 -2.21 -8.98
CA VAL A 97 -1.30 -0.84 -8.45
C VAL A 97 -1.30 0.16 -9.60
N LEU A 98 -0.52 -0.08 -10.65
CA LEU A 98 -0.49 0.79 -11.83
C LEU A 98 -1.85 0.82 -12.53
N GLU A 99 -2.49 -0.34 -12.70
CA GLU A 99 -3.80 -0.45 -13.33
C GLU A 99 -4.90 0.29 -12.55
N SER A 100 -4.89 0.19 -11.22
CA SER A 100 -5.81 0.90 -10.33
C SER A 100 -5.54 2.41 -10.33
N ALA A 101 -4.28 2.83 -10.16
CA ALA A 101 -3.89 4.23 -10.07
C ALA A 101 -4.01 4.98 -11.40
N ARG A 102 -3.89 4.28 -12.54
CA ARG A 102 -3.86 4.88 -13.89
C ARG A 102 -5.06 4.49 -14.76
N HIS A 103 -6.10 3.90 -14.17
CA HIS A 103 -7.36 3.53 -14.85
C HIS A 103 -7.18 2.63 -16.07
N ILE A 104 -6.35 1.61 -15.92
CA ILE A 104 -6.08 0.66 -17.00
C ILE A 104 -6.88 -0.60 -16.73
N LEU A 105 -7.72 -1.01 -17.69
CA LEU A 105 -8.35 -2.33 -17.63
C LEU A 105 -7.26 -3.41 -17.70
N PRO A 106 -7.25 -4.42 -16.83
CA PRO A 106 -6.24 -5.48 -16.87
C PRO A 106 -6.16 -6.23 -18.20
N THR A 107 -7.27 -6.27 -18.94
CA THR A 107 -7.39 -6.88 -20.28
C THR A 107 -6.98 -5.95 -21.42
N ASP A 108 -6.77 -4.65 -21.18
CA ASP A 108 -6.31 -3.70 -22.19
C ASP A 108 -4.83 -3.90 -22.49
N MET A 109 -4.56 -4.34 -23.73
CA MET A 109 -3.23 -4.62 -24.27
C MET A 109 -2.83 -3.63 -25.37
N SER A 110 -3.50 -2.48 -25.47
CA SER A 110 -3.09 -1.37 -26.33
C SER A 110 -1.69 -0.86 -25.96
N GLU A 111 -1.02 -0.20 -26.90
CA GLU A 111 0.30 0.39 -26.63
C GLU A 111 0.25 1.46 -25.53
N ASP A 112 -0.81 2.26 -25.48
CA ASP A 112 -1.06 3.23 -24.39
C ASP A 112 -1.15 2.53 -23.02
N ALA A 113 -1.90 1.43 -22.93
CA ALA A 113 -2.02 0.66 -21.70
C ALA A 113 -0.69 -0.02 -21.28
N LYS A 114 0.14 -0.43 -22.24
CA LYS A 114 1.49 -0.97 -21.96
C LYS A 114 2.44 0.12 -21.46
N GLU A 115 2.42 1.29 -22.11
CA GLU A 115 3.23 2.44 -21.70
C GLU A 115 2.84 2.89 -20.29
N LYS A 116 1.53 3.01 -20.00
CA LYS A 116 1.03 3.32 -18.66
C LYS A 116 1.28 2.22 -17.63
N ARG A 117 1.70 1.00 -17.99
CA ARG A 117 2.20 -0.01 -17.03
C ARG A 117 3.72 -0.01 -16.89
N THR A 118 4.42 0.76 -17.71
CA THR A 118 5.87 0.84 -17.67
C THR A 118 6.29 1.86 -16.60
N ILE A 119 7.38 1.53 -15.89
CA ILE A 119 8.02 2.38 -14.88
C ILE A 119 9.50 2.53 -15.26
N LYS A 120 10.08 3.67 -14.93
CA LYS A 120 11.50 3.99 -15.10
C LYS A 120 12.31 3.63 -13.86
N SER A 121 11.68 3.68 -12.70
CA SER A 121 12.27 3.34 -11.40
C SER A 121 11.18 2.90 -10.42
N LEU A 122 11.57 2.21 -9.34
CA LEU A 122 10.66 1.91 -8.23
C LEU A 122 10.08 3.18 -7.58
N GLN A 123 10.77 4.32 -7.70
CA GLN A 123 10.27 5.62 -7.26
C GLN A 123 8.94 6.01 -7.94
N ASP A 124 8.62 5.47 -9.12
CA ASP A 124 7.36 5.77 -9.83
C ASP A 124 6.12 5.26 -9.10
N PHE A 125 6.28 4.38 -8.09
CA PHE A 125 5.19 3.99 -7.20
C PHE A 125 4.95 4.99 -6.06
N GLU A 126 5.94 5.82 -5.72
CA GLU A 126 5.82 6.78 -4.62
C GLU A 126 4.67 7.75 -4.88
N GLY A 127 3.78 7.86 -3.89
CA GLY A 127 2.67 8.78 -3.93
C GLY A 127 1.50 8.34 -4.81
N LEU A 128 1.57 7.18 -5.48
CA LEU A 128 0.41 6.65 -6.22
C LEU A 128 -0.75 6.42 -5.27
N GLU A 129 -1.93 6.87 -5.70
CA GLU A 129 -3.20 6.61 -5.03
C GLU A 129 -3.98 5.53 -5.76
N PHE A 130 -4.48 4.54 -5.03
CA PHE A 130 -5.21 3.41 -5.62
C PHE A 130 -6.13 2.75 -4.59
N LEU A 131 -7.03 1.88 -5.07
CA LEU A 131 -7.96 1.16 -4.23
C LEU A 131 -7.41 -0.20 -3.80
N ILE A 132 -7.67 -0.56 -2.55
CA ILE A 132 -7.34 -1.87 -2.01
C ILE A 132 -8.52 -2.48 -1.26
N LYS A 133 -8.54 -3.81 -1.21
CA LYS A 133 -9.31 -4.57 -0.22
C LYS A 133 -8.38 -4.90 0.94
N VAL A 134 -8.75 -4.48 2.15
CA VAL A 134 -7.94 -4.64 3.36
C VAL A 134 -8.09 -6.06 3.90
N GLY A 135 -6.97 -6.66 4.29
CA GLY A 135 -6.93 -7.92 5.04
C GLY A 135 -6.58 -7.70 6.50
N VAL A 136 -6.67 -8.78 7.27
CA VAL A 136 -6.13 -8.87 8.62
C VAL A 136 -5.19 -10.05 8.68
N GLU A 137 -3.96 -9.81 9.13
CA GLU A 137 -2.99 -10.85 9.43
C GLU A 137 -2.98 -11.08 10.95
N LEU A 138 -3.33 -12.30 11.35
CA LEU A 138 -3.33 -12.70 12.75
C LEU A 138 -1.91 -12.91 13.22
N SER A 139 -1.56 -12.30 14.35
CA SER A 139 -0.27 -12.58 14.98
C SER A 139 -0.23 -14.02 15.48
N GLN A 140 0.83 -14.76 15.12
CA GLN A 140 1.10 -16.09 15.66
C GLN A 140 1.76 -16.05 17.04
N ASN A 141 2.31 -14.90 17.43
CA ASN A 141 2.90 -14.69 18.74
C ASN A 141 1.93 -13.87 19.61
N PRO A 142 1.46 -14.40 20.76
CA PRO A 142 0.48 -13.72 21.61
C PRO A 142 0.97 -12.38 22.19
N GLN A 143 2.27 -12.08 22.10
CA GLN A 143 2.83 -10.78 22.49
C GLN A 143 2.60 -9.67 21.46
N TYR A 144 2.34 -10.01 20.19
CA TYR A 144 2.10 -9.05 19.14
C TYR A 144 0.62 -9.02 18.75
N LYS A 145 0.12 -7.82 18.46
CA LYS A 145 -1.24 -7.63 17.95
C LYS A 145 -1.31 -8.03 16.48
N SER A 146 -2.46 -8.53 16.05
CA SER A 146 -2.80 -8.66 14.64
C SER A 146 -2.69 -7.30 13.93
N SER A 147 -2.42 -7.33 12.63
CA SER A 147 -2.19 -6.13 11.81
C SER A 147 -3.09 -6.12 10.58
N ASN A 148 -3.32 -4.92 10.04
CA ASN A 148 -3.92 -4.81 8.72
C ASN A 148 -2.90 -5.18 7.64
N SER A 149 -3.36 -5.84 6.58
CA SER A 149 -2.57 -6.29 5.44
C SER A 149 -3.25 -5.94 4.12
N LEU A 150 -2.53 -6.09 3.00
CA LEU A 150 -3.12 -5.99 1.66
C LEU A 150 -3.71 -7.34 1.26
N GLN A 151 -5.04 -7.44 1.21
CA GLN A 151 -5.71 -8.63 0.66
C GLN A 151 -5.59 -8.63 -0.86
N ALA A 152 -5.94 -7.51 -1.49
CA ALA A 152 -5.87 -7.33 -2.94
C ALA A 152 -5.84 -5.85 -3.34
N VAL A 153 -5.29 -5.57 -4.52
CA VAL A 153 -5.44 -4.28 -5.20
C VAL A 153 -6.67 -4.36 -6.10
N VAL A 154 -7.52 -3.34 -6.06
CA VAL A 154 -8.78 -3.29 -6.79
C VAL A 154 -8.57 -2.59 -8.12
N THR A 155 -8.76 -3.31 -9.21
CA THR A 155 -8.68 -2.80 -10.59
C THR A 155 -10.06 -2.45 -11.13
N PRO A 156 -10.17 -1.66 -12.22
CA PRO A 156 -11.47 -1.17 -12.71
C PRO A 156 -12.48 -2.26 -13.13
N ASP A 157 -12.01 -3.48 -13.39
CA ASP A 157 -12.82 -4.63 -13.80
C ASP A 157 -13.34 -5.49 -12.63
N TRP A 158 -13.10 -5.08 -11.38
CA TRP A 158 -13.54 -5.83 -10.21
C TRP A 158 -15.08 -5.93 -10.14
N PRO A 159 -15.66 -7.12 -9.97
CA PRO A 159 -17.11 -7.27 -9.85
C PRO A 159 -17.72 -6.50 -8.68
N GLU A 160 -16.97 -6.44 -7.57
CA GLU A 160 -17.33 -5.70 -6.35
C GLU A 160 -16.73 -4.28 -6.35
N TYR A 161 -16.41 -3.69 -7.51
CA TYR A 161 -15.84 -2.34 -7.53
C TYR A 161 -16.76 -1.37 -6.77
N PRO A 162 -16.28 -0.68 -5.72
CA PRO A 162 -17.18 0.09 -4.87
C PRO A 162 -17.67 1.32 -5.63
N LYS A 163 -19.00 1.47 -5.72
CA LYS A 163 -19.66 2.50 -6.54
C LYS A 163 -19.32 3.90 -6.08
N GLU A 164 -19.08 4.08 -4.77
CA GLU A 164 -18.64 5.35 -4.18
C GLU A 164 -17.32 5.85 -4.77
N PHE A 165 -16.45 4.95 -5.23
CA PHE A 165 -15.21 5.31 -5.93
C PHE A 165 -15.38 5.30 -7.45
N ALA A 166 -16.56 4.92 -7.96
CA ALA A 166 -16.91 5.00 -9.37
C ALA A 166 -17.64 6.30 -9.75
N SER A 167 -18.08 7.10 -8.77
CA SER A 167 -18.96 8.25 -8.99
C SER A 167 -18.61 9.45 -8.12
N SER A 168 -17.37 9.95 -8.20
CA SER A 168 -17.08 11.30 -7.68
C SER A 168 -16.66 12.22 -8.82
N GLU A 169 -17.48 13.26 -9.04
CA GLU A 169 -17.16 14.47 -9.84
C GLU A 169 -15.98 15.28 -9.25
N ALA A 170 -15.23 14.71 -8.30
CA ALA A 170 -14.03 15.27 -7.72
C ALA A 170 -12.81 14.83 -8.55
N ASN A 171 -12.67 15.41 -9.76
CA ASN A 171 -11.40 15.51 -10.48
C ASN A 171 -10.54 14.23 -10.54
N TRP A 172 -11.19 13.09 -10.74
CA TRP A 172 -10.56 11.82 -11.01
C TRP A 172 -11.11 11.33 -12.36
N PRO A 173 -10.26 10.92 -13.32
CA PRO A 173 -10.68 10.77 -14.70
C PRO A 173 -11.71 9.62 -14.81
N PHE A 174 -12.96 10.02 -15.04
CA PHE A 174 -14.03 9.20 -15.60
C PHE A 174 -14.28 9.69 -17.03
#